data_AF-A0A3M5J8W4-F1
#
_entry.id   AF-A0A3M5J8W4-F1
#
_cell.length_a   1.000
_cell.length_b   1.000
_cell.length_c   1.000
_cell.angle_alpha   90.00
_cell.angle_beta   90.00
_cell.angle_gamma   90.00
#
_symmetry.space_group_name_H-M   'P 1'
#
loop_
_entity.id
_entity.type
_entity.pdbx_description
1 polymer ?
#
loop_
_entity_poly.entity_id
_entity_poly.type
_entity_poly.pdbx_seq_one_letter_code
_entity_poly.pdbx_strand_id
1 'polypeptide(L)'
;MSEFPKAATVFAASTPRFVGKFPDNDSEELWVADIKACVPGGICQVFRNVMFVEAQGAAYIFGVENEDGRPIGVRAELAERQQDFVDFLREQNEIMDRSIGGFGALFQGSEYASEARVTAAYMIHRKHLKYLALGYRNREGEYLREKFDDSNEFLESARSMLSFDELDR
;
A
#
# COMPACT_ATOMS: atom_id res chain seq x y z
N MET A 1 8.68 -29.17 10.39
CA MET A 1 7.60 -28.22 10.75
C MET A 1 7.36 -27.38 9.53
N SER A 2 6.18 -27.44 8.92
CA SER A 2 5.84 -26.53 7.81
C SER A 2 5.70 -25.13 8.41
N GLU A 3 6.71 -24.28 8.25
CA GLU A 3 6.54 -22.86 8.51
C GLU A 3 5.55 -22.34 7.47
N PHE A 4 4.32 -22.10 7.89
CA PHE A 4 3.40 -21.33 7.06
C PHE A 4 4.05 -19.96 6.81
N PRO A 5 4.06 -19.47 5.54
CA PRO A 5 4.55 -18.13 5.26
C PRO A 5 3.80 -17.13 6.14
N LYS A 6 4.53 -16.19 6.74
CA LYS A 6 3.97 -15.13 7.57
C LYS A 6 3.89 -13.85 6.74
N ALA A 7 2.74 -13.20 6.77
CA ALA A 7 2.54 -11.94 6.07
C ALA A 7 3.32 -10.80 6.74
N ALA A 8 3.85 -9.88 5.94
CA ALA A 8 4.22 -8.57 6.43
C ALA A 8 2.96 -7.79 6.79
N THR A 9 2.85 -7.36 8.04
CA THR A 9 1.68 -6.61 8.55
C THR A 9 2.08 -5.26 9.15
N VAL A 10 3.38 -5.01 9.29
CA VAL A 10 3.93 -3.76 9.78
C VAL A 10 4.63 -3.04 8.63
N PHE A 11 4.22 -1.80 8.38
CA PHE A 11 4.72 -1.00 7.29
C PHE A 11 5.13 0.38 7.78
N ALA A 12 6.24 0.90 7.26
CA ALA A 12 6.66 2.28 7.47
C ALA A 12 7.10 2.90 6.14
N ALA A 13 6.83 4.19 5.97
CA ALA A 13 7.29 4.98 4.84
C ALA A 13 8.41 5.95 5.26
N SER A 14 9.43 6.09 4.42
CA SER A 14 10.37 7.21 4.51
C SER A 14 9.67 8.53 4.21
N THR A 15 10.33 9.67 4.47
CA THR A 15 9.81 10.98 4.07
C THR A 15 9.55 11.03 2.55
N PRO A 16 8.31 11.33 2.11
CA PRO A 16 7.99 11.42 0.69
C PRO A 16 8.72 12.55 -0.03
N ARG A 17 9.05 12.31 -1.30
CA ARG A 17 9.67 13.29 -2.20
C ARG A 17 8.78 13.53 -3.41
N PHE A 18 8.55 14.80 -3.74
CA PHE A 18 7.80 15.19 -4.92
C PHE A 18 8.57 14.84 -6.19
N VAL A 19 7.89 14.25 -7.16
CA VAL A 19 8.45 13.95 -8.49
C VAL A 19 7.97 14.96 -9.51
N GLY A 20 6.66 15.23 -9.54
CA GLY A 20 6.07 16.13 -10.53
C GLY A 20 4.56 16.01 -10.61
N LYS A 21 3.97 16.73 -11.56
CA LYS A 21 2.57 16.60 -11.95
C LYS A 21 2.45 15.80 -13.23
N PHE A 22 1.27 15.22 -13.48
CA PHE A 22 1.02 14.52 -14.74
C PHE A 22 0.84 15.54 -15.87
N PRO A 23 1.43 15.31 -17.07
CA PRO A 23 1.37 16.27 -18.19
C PRO A 23 -0.06 16.63 -18.62
N ASP A 24 -0.97 15.65 -18.55
CA ASP A 24 -2.36 15.79 -18.97
C ASP A 24 -3.32 16.07 -17.81
N ASN A 25 -2.82 16.12 -16.57
CA ASN A 25 -3.63 16.30 -15.37
C ASN A 25 -2.84 17.06 -14.28
N ASP A 26 -3.12 18.35 -14.15
CA ASP A 26 -2.47 19.23 -13.17
C ASP A 26 -3.03 19.11 -11.75
N SER A 27 -4.12 18.36 -11.58
CA SER A 27 -4.78 18.10 -10.30
C SER A 27 -4.20 16.89 -9.56
N GLU A 28 -3.34 16.12 -10.23
CA GLU A 28 -2.68 14.95 -9.68
C GLU A 28 -1.17 15.17 -9.54
N GLU A 29 -0.64 14.73 -8.41
CA GLU A 29 0.77 14.84 -8.08
C GLU A 29 1.38 13.46 -7.87
N LEU A 30 2.55 13.24 -8.48
CA LEU A 30 3.35 12.05 -8.31
C LEU A 30 4.40 12.27 -7.22
N TRP A 31 4.41 11.37 -6.25
CA TRP A 31 5.32 11.36 -5.12
C TRP A 31 6.01 10.00 -5.03
N VAL A 32 7.19 9.96 -4.40
CA VAL A 32 7.90 8.72 -4.11
C VAL A 32 8.33 8.64 -2.65
N ALA A 33 8.24 7.44 -2.08
CA ALA A 33 8.78 7.11 -0.76
C ALA A 33 9.41 5.72 -0.78
N ASP A 34 10.37 5.47 0.09
CA ASP A 34 10.83 4.10 0.36
C ASP A 34 9.86 3.48 1.36
N ILE A 35 9.46 2.23 1.12
CA ILE A 35 8.54 1.49 1.98
C ILE A 35 9.31 0.33 2.60
N LYS A 36 9.19 0.22 3.92
CA LYS A 36 9.69 -0.93 4.68
C LYS A 36 8.50 -1.78 5.09
N ALA A 37 8.54 -3.06 4.75
CA ALA A 37 7.53 -4.06 5.08
C ALA A 37 8.14 -5.13 5.97
N CYS A 38 7.57 -5.37 7.14
CA CYS A 38 8.12 -6.27 8.13
C CYS A 38 7.10 -7.35 8.53
N VAL A 39 7.61 -8.58 8.60
CA VAL A 39 6.92 -9.68 9.29
C VAL A 39 7.08 -9.48 10.80
N PRO A 40 6.00 -9.52 11.61
CA PRO A 40 6.11 -9.41 13.07
C PRO A 40 7.08 -10.45 13.66
N GLY A 41 8.13 -9.97 14.33
CA GLY A 41 9.20 -10.82 14.89
C GLY A 41 10.05 -11.53 13.83
N GLY A 42 10.02 -11.05 12.57
CA GLY A 42 10.73 -11.61 11.44
C GLY A 42 11.57 -10.56 10.70
N ILE A 43 11.85 -10.84 9.42
CA ILE A 43 12.66 -9.97 8.56
C ILE A 43 11.85 -8.81 7.98
N CYS A 44 12.55 -7.70 7.71
CA CYS A 44 12.03 -6.55 6.99
C CYS A 44 12.60 -6.52 5.57
N GLN A 45 11.75 -6.15 4.61
CA GLN A 45 12.12 -5.88 3.22
C GLN A 45 11.90 -4.40 2.90
N VAL A 46 12.83 -3.80 2.15
CA VAL A 46 12.74 -2.39 1.74
C VAL A 46 12.50 -2.30 0.24
N PHE A 47 11.43 -1.61 -0.13
CA PHE A 47 11.06 -1.25 -1.50
C PHE A 47 11.39 0.22 -1.72
N ARG A 48 12.27 0.51 -2.68
CA ARG A 48 12.77 1.86 -2.91
C ARG A 48 11.97 2.59 -3.99
N ASN A 49 11.76 3.88 -3.77
CA ASN A 49 11.06 4.79 -4.70
C ASN A 49 9.67 4.27 -5.11
N VAL A 50 8.91 3.71 -4.17
CA VAL A 50 7.51 3.36 -4.41
C VAL A 50 6.75 4.63 -4.76
N MET A 51 6.01 4.59 -5.86
CA MET A 51 5.26 5.71 -6.39
C MET A 51 3.87 5.79 -5.77
N PHE A 52 3.47 7.00 -5.40
CA PHE A 52 2.16 7.36 -4.88
C PHE A 52 1.58 8.50 -5.69
N VAL A 53 0.28 8.47 -5.91
CA VAL A 53 -0.45 9.59 -6.52
C VAL A 53 -1.30 10.27 -5.46
N GLU A 54 -1.21 11.59 -5.41
CA GLU A 54 -2.09 12.43 -4.58
C GLU A 54 -3.08 13.17 -5.46
N ALA A 55 -4.37 13.06 -5.14
CA ALA A 55 -5.46 13.63 -5.92
C ALA A 55 -6.63 14.01 -5.01
N GLN A 56 -7.06 15.27 -5.03
CA GLN A 56 -8.28 15.73 -4.33
C GLN A 56 -8.33 15.31 -2.83
N GLY A 57 -7.21 15.43 -2.14
CA GLY A 57 -7.07 15.03 -0.73
C GLY A 57 -7.03 13.51 -0.50
N ALA A 58 -6.97 12.71 -1.55
CA ALA A 58 -6.75 11.26 -1.50
C ALA A 58 -5.31 10.91 -1.86
N ALA A 59 -4.83 9.76 -1.40
CA ALA A 59 -3.65 9.12 -1.95
C ALA A 59 -3.89 7.64 -2.27
N TYR A 60 -3.16 7.15 -3.25
CA TYR A 60 -3.10 5.75 -3.63
C TYR A 60 -1.70 5.37 -4.14
N ILE A 61 -1.38 4.08 -4.07
CA ILE A 61 -0.15 3.52 -4.66
C ILE A 61 -0.33 3.52 -6.18
N PHE A 62 0.60 4.11 -6.93
CA PHE A 62 0.44 4.21 -8.38
C PHE A 62 0.46 2.81 -9.03
N GLY A 63 -0.49 2.53 -9.93
CA GLY A 63 -0.69 1.21 -10.53
C GLY A 63 -1.72 0.35 -9.79
N VAL A 64 -2.05 0.68 -8.53
CA VAL A 64 -3.08 -0.03 -7.75
C VAL A 64 -4.49 0.20 -8.27
N GLU A 65 -4.69 1.12 -9.21
CA GLU A 65 -5.93 1.31 -9.95
C GLU A 65 -6.10 0.29 -11.10
N ASN A 66 -5.06 -0.47 -11.44
CA ASN A 66 -5.07 -1.46 -12.50
C ASN A 66 -5.02 -2.88 -11.91
N GLU A 67 -5.78 -3.80 -12.52
CA GLU A 67 -5.88 -5.18 -12.05
C GLU A 67 -4.52 -5.90 -12.07
N ASP A 68 -3.65 -5.57 -13.02
CA ASP A 68 -2.28 -6.09 -13.11
C ASP A 68 -1.29 -5.35 -12.19
N GLY A 69 -1.71 -4.31 -11.46
CA GLY A 69 -0.87 -3.53 -10.57
C GLY A 69 0.13 -2.61 -11.27
N ARG A 70 0.09 -2.53 -12.61
CA ARG A 70 1.11 -1.84 -13.40
C ARG A 70 0.73 -0.38 -13.66
N PRO A 71 1.58 0.61 -13.30
CA PRO A 71 1.31 2.00 -13.62
C PRO A 71 1.50 2.28 -15.12
N ILE A 72 0.64 3.13 -15.68
CA ILE A 72 0.69 3.56 -17.08
C ILE A 72 1.46 4.88 -17.19
N GLY A 73 2.18 5.09 -18.30
CA GLY A 73 2.85 6.37 -18.57
C GLY A 73 4.19 6.58 -17.88
N VAL A 74 4.74 5.54 -17.24
CA VAL A 74 6.11 5.55 -16.69
C VAL A 74 7.04 4.62 -17.50
N ARG A 75 8.35 4.80 -17.33
CA ARG A 75 9.36 3.93 -17.96
C ARG A 75 9.13 2.47 -17.55
N ALA A 76 9.31 1.53 -18.49
CA ALA A 76 9.04 0.11 -18.28
C ALA A 76 9.70 -0.47 -17.01
N GLU A 77 10.98 -0.17 -16.77
CA GLU A 77 11.71 -0.60 -15.58
C GLU A 77 11.09 -0.10 -14.25
N LEU A 78 10.52 1.10 -14.25
CA LEU A 78 9.82 1.65 -13.08
C LEU A 78 8.44 1.03 -12.91
N ALA A 79 7.74 0.81 -14.03
CA ALA A 79 6.45 0.13 -14.02
C ALA A 79 6.57 -1.31 -13.50
N GLU A 80 7.62 -2.04 -13.89
CA GLU A 80 7.92 -3.39 -13.41
C GLU A 80 8.14 -3.41 -11.89
N ARG A 81 9.01 -2.55 -11.37
CA ARG A 81 9.26 -2.47 -9.92
C ARG A 81 8.01 -2.10 -9.11
N GLN A 82 7.18 -1.23 -9.67
CA GLN A 82 5.94 -0.83 -9.03
C GLN A 82 4.92 -1.97 -9.05
N GLN A 83 4.82 -2.70 -10.16
CA GLN A 83 4.00 -3.89 -10.29
C GLN A 83 4.42 -4.97 -9.29
N ASP A 84 5.73 -5.28 -9.21
CA ASP A 84 6.28 -6.23 -8.23
C ASP A 84 5.92 -5.85 -6.79
N PHE A 85 5.91 -4.54 -6.48
CA PHE A 85 5.52 -4.04 -5.17
C PHE A 85 4.01 -4.22 -4.91
N VAL A 86 3.16 -3.91 -5.88
CA VAL A 86 1.71 -4.13 -5.75
C VAL A 86 1.40 -5.62 -5.60
N ASP A 87 2.04 -6.48 -6.39
CA ASP A 87 1.89 -7.93 -6.30
C ASP A 87 2.34 -8.48 -4.94
N PHE A 88 3.45 -7.94 -4.40
CA PHE A 88 3.88 -8.27 -3.03
C PHE A 88 2.79 -7.96 -1.99
N LEU A 89 2.13 -6.80 -2.07
CA LEU A 89 1.07 -6.42 -1.11
C LEU A 89 -0.15 -7.33 -1.21
N ARG A 90 -0.55 -7.68 -2.43
CA ARG A 90 -1.64 -8.62 -2.69
C ARG A 90 -1.32 -10.01 -2.14
N GLU A 91 -0.09 -10.47 -2.33
CA GLU A 91 0.40 -11.72 -1.74
C GLU A 91 0.35 -11.67 -0.20
N GLN A 92 0.68 -10.53 0.42
CA GLN A 92 0.58 -10.40 1.88
C GLN A 92 -0.88 -10.51 2.37
N ASN A 93 -1.84 -9.96 1.63
CA ASN A 93 -3.26 -10.14 1.95
C ASN A 93 -3.68 -11.62 1.83
N GLU A 94 -3.24 -12.31 0.77
CA GLU A 94 -3.54 -13.74 0.58
C GLU A 94 -2.91 -14.63 1.67
N ILE A 95 -1.68 -14.34 2.08
CA ILE A 95 -1.01 -15.07 3.17
C ILE A 95 -1.78 -14.83 4.47
N MET A 96 -2.19 -13.59 4.74
CA MET A 96 -2.96 -13.24 5.92
C MET A 96 -4.31 -13.95 5.94
N ASP A 97 -5.06 -13.95 4.83
CA ASP A 97 -6.35 -14.63 4.70
C ASP A 97 -6.23 -16.16 4.89
N ARG A 98 -5.20 -16.77 4.31
CA ARG A 98 -4.87 -18.19 4.53
C ARG A 98 -4.56 -18.49 6.00
N SER A 99 -3.84 -17.60 6.69
CA SER A 99 -3.42 -17.79 8.08
C SER A 99 -4.59 -17.77 9.08
N ILE A 100 -5.67 -17.07 8.74
CA ILE A 100 -6.91 -17.02 9.52
C ILE A 100 -7.93 -18.09 9.09
N GLY A 101 -7.51 -19.08 8.29
CA GLY A 101 -8.28 -20.30 8.00
C GLY A 101 -9.59 -20.06 7.26
N GLY A 102 -9.67 -19.03 6.41
CA GLY A 102 -10.90 -18.66 5.69
C GLY A 102 -11.91 -17.88 6.52
N PHE A 103 -11.59 -17.52 7.77
CA PHE A 103 -12.36 -16.54 8.54
C PHE A 103 -12.13 -15.10 8.08
N GLY A 104 -11.29 -14.83 7.06
CA GLY A 104 -11.16 -13.49 6.46
C GLY A 104 -12.48 -12.98 5.90
N ALA A 105 -13.40 -13.90 5.58
CA ALA A 105 -14.79 -13.60 5.26
C ALA A 105 -15.52 -12.75 6.35
N LEU A 106 -15.08 -12.83 7.61
CA LEU A 106 -15.66 -12.07 8.72
C LEU A 106 -15.04 -10.68 8.91
N PHE A 107 -13.88 -10.42 8.31
CA PHE A 107 -13.16 -9.16 8.42
C PHE A 107 -13.23 -8.41 7.10
N GLN A 108 -14.21 -7.50 6.99
CA GLN A 108 -14.32 -6.57 5.87
C GLN A 108 -13.03 -5.78 5.70
N GLY A 109 -12.47 -5.75 4.49
CA GLY A 109 -11.24 -5.03 4.16
C GLY A 109 -9.96 -5.83 4.29
N SER A 110 -10.04 -7.13 4.57
CA SER A 110 -8.89 -8.05 4.49
C SER A 110 -8.33 -8.14 3.06
N GLU A 111 -9.16 -7.90 2.05
CA GLU A 111 -8.82 -7.97 0.62
C GLU A 111 -7.84 -6.88 0.17
N TYR A 112 -7.73 -5.78 0.93
CA TYR A 112 -6.92 -4.60 0.59
C TYR A 112 -6.07 -4.09 1.76
N ALA A 113 -5.97 -4.86 2.85
CA ALA A 113 -5.43 -4.37 4.11
C ALA A 113 -3.96 -3.93 4.01
N SER A 114 -3.15 -4.62 3.20
CA SER A 114 -1.73 -4.28 3.02
C SER A 114 -1.56 -2.99 2.21
N GLU A 115 -2.32 -2.81 1.14
CA GLU A 115 -2.38 -1.58 0.34
C GLU A 115 -2.86 -0.39 1.19
N ALA A 116 -3.90 -0.60 2.01
CA ALA A 116 -4.39 0.41 2.94
C ALA A 116 -3.34 0.80 3.99
N ARG A 117 -2.66 -0.18 4.61
CA ARG A 117 -1.61 0.08 5.61
C ARG A 117 -0.41 0.82 5.02
N VAL A 118 0.05 0.43 3.83
CA VAL A 118 1.15 1.13 3.15
C VAL A 118 0.76 2.56 2.81
N THR A 119 -0.42 2.77 2.24
CA THR A 119 -0.90 4.10 1.87
C THR A 119 -1.09 4.97 3.12
N ALA A 120 -1.59 4.39 4.22
CA ALA A 120 -1.68 5.08 5.50
C ALA A 120 -0.30 5.45 6.07
N ALA A 121 0.67 4.53 6.02
CA ALA A 121 2.06 4.78 6.42
C ALA A 121 2.72 5.89 5.59
N TYR A 122 2.38 6.01 4.31
CA TYR A 122 2.75 7.16 3.48
C TYR A 122 2.06 8.45 3.95
N MET A 123 0.74 8.40 4.17
CA MET A 123 -0.09 9.55 4.52
C MET A 123 0.28 10.21 5.87
N ILE A 124 0.92 9.51 6.81
CA ILE A 124 1.36 10.12 8.08
C ILE A 124 2.28 11.33 7.87
N HIS A 125 3.02 11.35 6.75
CA HIS A 125 3.93 12.44 6.36
C HIS A 125 3.21 13.58 5.62
N ARG A 126 1.91 13.43 5.33
CA ARG A 126 1.16 14.24 4.36
C ARG A 126 -0.16 14.73 4.96
N LYS A 127 -0.08 15.77 5.81
CA LYS A 127 -1.18 16.26 6.65
C LYS A 127 -2.45 16.71 5.92
N HIS A 128 -2.38 17.03 4.62
CA HIS A 128 -3.53 17.46 3.82
C HIS A 128 -4.36 16.29 3.28
N LEU A 129 -3.83 15.07 3.32
CA LEU A 129 -4.53 13.88 2.85
C LEU A 129 -5.52 13.38 3.90
N LYS A 130 -6.71 13.04 3.43
CA LYS A 130 -7.84 12.59 4.26
C LYS A 130 -8.42 11.26 3.79
N TYR A 131 -8.25 10.93 2.51
CA TYR A 131 -8.91 9.79 1.89
C TYR A 131 -7.88 8.76 1.44
N LEU A 132 -8.17 7.48 1.68
CA LEU A 132 -7.45 6.37 1.07
C LEU A 132 -8.16 6.00 -0.23
N ALA A 133 -7.43 5.87 -1.32
CA ALA A 133 -7.96 5.30 -2.55
C ALA A 133 -7.22 3.99 -2.85
N LEU A 134 -7.97 2.95 -3.20
CA LEU A 134 -7.46 1.59 -3.36
C LEU A 134 -8.10 0.94 -4.58
N GLY A 135 -7.40 -0.01 -5.20
CA GLY A 135 -7.98 -0.94 -6.16
C GLY A 135 -7.63 -2.38 -5.80
N TYR A 136 -8.65 -3.22 -5.69
CA TYR A 136 -8.52 -4.57 -5.16
C TYR A 136 -9.56 -5.51 -5.77
N ARG A 137 -9.28 -6.82 -5.72
CA ARG A 137 -10.23 -7.84 -6.12
C ARG A 137 -11.12 -8.21 -4.94
N ASN A 138 -12.43 -8.06 -5.09
CA ASN A 138 -13.39 -8.48 -4.07
C ASN A 138 -13.54 -10.02 -4.07
N ARG A 139 -14.36 -10.53 -3.15
CA ARG A 139 -14.61 -11.98 -2.98
C ARG A 139 -15.37 -12.61 -4.15
N GLU A 140 -16.08 -11.80 -4.93
CA GLU A 140 -16.79 -12.24 -6.13
C GLU A 140 -15.83 -12.34 -7.35
N GLY A 141 -14.56 -11.95 -7.17
CA GLY A 141 -13.54 -11.96 -8.21
C GLY A 141 -13.50 -10.69 -9.05
N GLU A 142 -14.35 -9.71 -8.73
CA GLU A 142 -14.43 -8.43 -9.43
C GLU A 142 -13.37 -7.46 -8.94
N TYR A 143 -12.77 -6.72 -9.87
CA TYR A 143 -11.80 -5.70 -9.54
C TYR A 143 -12.50 -4.36 -9.29
N LEU A 144 -12.44 -3.87 -8.06
CA LEU A 144 -13.06 -2.64 -7.61
C LEU A 144 -12.01 -1.54 -7.41
N ARG A 145 -12.46 -0.29 -7.56
CA ARG A 145 -11.67 0.92 -7.27
C ARG A 145 -12.50 1.83 -6.39
N GLU A 146 -12.05 2.02 -5.16
CA GLU A 146 -12.84 2.68 -4.14
C GLU A 146 -12.02 3.74 -3.41
N LYS A 147 -12.73 4.79 -2.98
CA LYS A 147 -12.21 5.87 -2.16
C LYS A 147 -12.88 5.77 -0.79
N PHE A 148 -12.09 5.57 0.24
CA PHE A 148 -12.53 5.41 1.63
C PHE A 148 -12.35 6.72 2.40
N ASP A 149 -13.42 7.13 3.09
CA ASP A 149 -13.43 8.23 4.07
C ASP A 149 -12.89 7.76 5.43
N ASP A 150 -13.02 6.46 5.73
CA ASP A 150 -12.63 5.86 7.02
C ASP A 150 -11.15 5.45 7.05
N SER A 151 -10.27 6.38 6.67
CA SER A 151 -8.82 6.21 6.79
C SER A 151 -8.36 6.29 8.25
N ASN A 152 -9.23 6.66 9.20
CA ASN A 152 -8.84 6.90 10.58
C ASN A 152 -8.23 5.67 11.25
N GLU A 153 -8.82 4.47 11.14
CA GLU A 153 -8.24 3.29 11.81
C GLU A 153 -6.86 2.91 11.26
N PHE A 154 -6.68 2.95 9.94
CA PHE A 154 -5.40 2.67 9.31
C PHE A 154 -4.37 3.77 9.58
N LEU A 155 -4.77 5.04 9.60
CA LEU A 155 -3.90 6.17 9.91
C LEU A 155 -3.48 6.17 11.39
N GLU A 156 -4.40 5.94 12.31
CA GLU A 156 -4.08 5.83 13.73
C GLU A 156 -3.15 4.64 14.00
N SER A 157 -3.41 3.49 13.37
CA SER A 157 -2.50 2.34 13.38
C SER A 157 -1.11 2.73 12.88
N ALA A 158 -1.01 3.36 11.70
CA ALA A 158 0.25 3.80 11.12
C ALA A 158 1.00 4.82 11.99
N ARG A 159 0.30 5.74 12.68
CA ARG A 159 0.89 6.71 13.61
C ARG A 159 1.49 6.05 14.85
N SER A 160 0.95 4.90 15.26
CA SER A 160 1.44 4.13 16.41
C SER A 160 2.60 3.18 16.07
N MET A 161 2.90 2.98 14.79
CA MET A 161 4.01 2.15 14.34
C MET A 161 5.35 2.87 14.51
N LEU A 162 6.43 2.09 14.65
CA LEU A 162 7.79 2.63 14.63
C LEU A 162 8.08 3.36 13.32
N SER A 163 8.91 4.40 13.38
CA SER A 163 9.31 5.14 12.20
C SER A 163 10.15 4.26 11.26
N PHE A 164 10.30 4.71 10.00
CA PHE A 164 11.07 3.99 8.99
C PHE A 164 12.50 3.64 9.47
N ASP A 165 13.17 4.55 10.18
CA ASP A 165 14.54 4.33 10.65
C ASP A 165 14.63 3.44 11.90
N GLU A 166 13.53 3.30 12.64
CA GLU A 166 13.47 2.55 13.91
C GLU A 166 12.95 1.13 13.74
N LEU A 167 12.23 0.85 12.65
CA LEU A 167 11.50 -0.41 12.46
C LEU A 167 12.41 -1.67 12.29
N ASP A 168 13.74 -1.52 12.22
CA ASP A 168 14.71 -2.63 12.19
C ASP A 168 15.42 -2.90 13.54
N ARG A 169 15.11 -2.13 14.60
CA ARG A 169 15.73 -2.25 15.92
C ARG A 169 14.93 -3.15 16.85
#